data_AF-A0A150L804-F1
#
_entry.id   AF-A0A150L804-F1
#
_cell.length_a   1.000
_cell.length_b   1.000
_cell.length_c   1.000
_cell.angle_alpha   90.00
_cell.angle_beta   90.00
_cell.angle_gamma   90.00
#
_symmetry.space_group_name_H-M   'P 1'
#
loop_
_entity.id
_entity.type
_entity.pdbx_description
1 polymer ?
#
loop_
_entity_poly.entity_id
_entity_poly.type
_entity_poly.pdbx_seq_one_letter_code
_entity_poly.pdbx_strand_id
1 'polypeptide(L)' 'MPTFQFGTTVIEYTLQQVKGKEDISIVVEWMEGVTVTSPGHLGQEEIDHILRKKAP' A
#
# COMPACT_ATOMS: atom_id res chain seq x y z
N MET A 1 2.78 -9.26 6.86
CA MET A 1 2.92 -8.27 5.79
C MET A 1 1.77 -8.48 4.82
N PRO A 2 1.02 -7.44 4.45
CA PRO A 2 -0.04 -7.54 3.46
C PRO A 2 0.53 -7.83 2.06
N THR A 3 -0.30 -8.44 1.22
CA THR A 3 0.02 -8.81 -0.15
C THR A 3 -1.01 -8.22 -1.10
N PHE A 4 -0.56 -7.78 -2.27
CA PHE A 4 -1.41 -7.26 -3.33
C PHE A 4 -1.15 -8.04 -4.63
N GLN A 5 -2.20 -8.52 -5.30
CA GLN A 5 -2.07 -9.18 -6.59
C GLN A 5 -2.17 -8.15 -7.72
N PHE A 6 -1.11 -8.04 -8.52
CA PHE A 6 -1.06 -7.23 -9.74
C PHE A 6 -0.90 -8.14 -10.96
N GLY A 7 -1.97 -8.32 -11.72
CA GLY A 7 -2.04 -9.32 -12.79
C GLY A 7 -1.80 -10.73 -12.24
N THR A 8 -0.68 -11.35 -12.63
CA THR A 8 -0.24 -12.67 -12.14
C THR A 8 0.83 -12.61 -11.05
N THR A 9 1.27 -11.40 -10.67
CA THR A 9 2.35 -11.20 -9.70
C THR A 9 1.78 -10.86 -8.33
N VAL A 10 2.29 -11.50 -7.28
CA VAL A 10 2.00 -11.13 -5.89
C VAL A 10 3.08 -10.18 -5.41
N ILE A 11 2.66 -9.00 -4.94
CA ILE A 11 3.53 -7.97 -4.37
C ILE A 11 3.34 -7.99 -2.86
N GLU A 12 4.37 -8.37 -2.13
CA GLU A 12 4.45 -8.17 -0.69
C GLU A 12 4.84 -6.72 -0.41
N TYR A 13 4.17 -6.09 0.55
CA TYR A 13 4.47 -4.72 0.94
C TYR A 13 4.41 -4.51 2.44
N THR A 14 5.16 -3.51 2.91
CA THR A 14 5.08 -3.02 4.28
C THR A 14 4.06 -1.90 4.35
N LEU A 15 3.06 -2.04 5.21
CA LEU A 15 2.09 -0.98 5.48
C LEU A 15 2.51 -0.17 6.71
N GLN A 16 2.63 1.14 6.53
CA GLN A 16 2.85 2.10 7.61
C GLN A 16 1.67 3.05 7.73
N GLN A 17 1.03 3.08 8.90
CA GLN A 17 -0.06 4.00 9.17
C GLN A 17 0.45 5.21 9.92
N VAL A 18 0.29 6.40 9.34
CA VAL A 18 0.79 7.66 9.92
C VAL A 18 -0.40 8.55 10.27
N LYS A 19 -0.47 8.99 11.53
CA LYS A 19 -1.45 9.97 11.98
C LYS A 19 -1.14 11.34 11.39
N GLY A 20 -2.16 12.04 10.90
CA GLY A 20 -2.02 13.37 10.30
C GLY A 20 -1.66 13.38 8.82
N LYS A 21 -1.51 12.22 8.18
CA LYS A 21 -1.41 12.10 6.72
C LYS A 21 -2.80 11.95 6.12
N GLU A 22 -3.05 12.61 4.99
CA GLU A 22 -4.31 12.51 4.24
C GLU A 22 -4.19 11.64 2.98
N ASP A 23 -2.98 11.53 2.43
CA ASP A 23 -2.72 10.79 1.20
C ASP A 23 -2.11 9.40 1.44
N ILE A 24 -2.39 8.48 0.52
CA ILE A 24 -1.63 7.23 0.39
C ILE A 24 -0.42 7.47 -0.49
N SER A 25 0.76 7.05 -0.01
CA SER A 25 2.00 7.06 -0.79
C SER A 25 2.54 5.65 -0.94
N ILE A 26 3.08 5.36 -2.12
CA ILE A 26 3.73 4.09 -2.43
C ILE A 26 5.17 4.41 -2.79
N VAL A 27 6.11 3.76 -2.11
CA VAL A 27 7.55 3.90 -2.35
C VAL A 27 8.08 2.52 -2.71
N VAL A 28 8.86 2.45 -3.78
CA VAL A 28 9.51 1.23 -4.24
C VAL A 28 11.01 1.45 -4.16
N GLU A 29 11.65 0.69 -3.28
CA GLU A 29 13.09 0.73 -3.06
C GLU A 29 13.70 -0.65 -3.27
N TRP A 30 14.91 -0.69 -3.84
CA TRP A 30 15.57 -1.94 -4.18
C TRP A 30 15.94 -2.79 -2.97
N MET A 31 16.31 -2.16 -1.84
CA MET A 31 16.69 -2.88 -0.62
C MET A 31 15.49 -3.19 0.29
N GLU A 32 14.51 -2.29 0.35
CA GLU A 32 13.38 -2.36 1.29
C GLU A 32 12.09 -2.91 0.65
N GLY A 33 12.07 -3.07 -0.67
CA GLY A 33 10.91 -3.53 -1.42
C GLY A 33 9.83 -2.46 -1.54
N VAL A 34 8.56 -2.85 -1.38
CA VAL A 34 7.41 -1.96 -1.51
C VAL A 34 6.94 -1.51 -0.14
N THR A 35 6.91 -0.19 0.07
CA THR A 35 6.33 0.42 1.27
C THR A 35 5.12 1.25 0.90
N VAL A 36 4.00 0.98 1.55
CA VAL A 36 2.76 1.75 1.45
C VAL A 36 2.60 2.53 2.74
N THR A 37 2.46 3.84 2.65
CA THR A 37 2.15 4.71 3.79
C THR A 37 0.72 5.23 3.65
N SER A 38 -0.14 4.95 4.62
CA SER A 38 -1.54 5.39 4.61
C SER A 38 -1.87 6.32 5.78
N PRO A 39 -2.95 7.12 5.65
CA PRO A 39 -3.60 7.76 6.78
C PRO A 39 -3.98 6.75 7.87
N GLY A 40 -3.84 7.14 9.13
CA GLY A 40 -4.20 6.30 10.28
C GLY A 40 -5.70 6.08 10.48
N HIS A 41 -6.57 6.73 9.71
CA HIS A 41 -8.03 6.54 9.77
C HIS A 41 -8.56 5.56 8.71
N LEU A 42 -7.74 5.15 7.73
CA LEU A 42 -8.16 4.22 6.69
C LEU A 42 -8.01 2.77 7.14
N GLY A 43 -9.04 1.98 6.86
CA GLY A 43 -9.01 0.53 7.04
C GLY A 43 -8.21 -0.18 5.94
N GLN A 44 -7.80 -1.42 6.20
CA GLN A 44 -7.07 -2.25 5.23
C GLN A 44 -7.85 -2.42 3.91
N GLU A 45 -9.16 -2.67 3.98
CA GLU A 45 -9.99 -2.84 2.77
C GLU A 45 -10.03 -1.60 1.89
N GLU A 46 -10.08 -0.40 2.49
CA GLU A 46 -10.05 0.86 1.75
C GLU A 46 -8.69 1.08 1.10
N ILE A 47 -7.61 0.76 1.81
CA ILE A 47 -6.24 0.82 1.27
C ILE A 47 -6.13 -0.11 0.07
N ASP A 48 -6.56 -1.38 0.20
CA ASP A 48 -6.52 -2.35 -0.89
C ASP A 48 -7.37 -1.91 -2.09
N HIS A 49 -8.53 -1.31 -1.85
CA HIS A 49 -9.37 -0.76 -2.90
C HIS A 49 -8.69 0.40 -3.65
N ILE A 50 -8.00 1.29 -2.94
CA ILE A 50 -7.25 2.40 -3.54
C ILE A 50 -6.04 1.88 -4.32
N LEU A 51 -5.32 0.89 -3.79
CA LEU A 51 -4.19 0.27 -4.48
C LEU A 51 -4.63 -0.39 -5.80
N ARG A 52 -5.76 -1.12 -5.79
CA ARG A 52 -6.35 -1.72 -7.02
C ARG A 52 -6.70 -0.68 -8.08
N LYS A 53 -7.20 0.49 -7.67
CA LYS A 53 -7.51 1.57 -8.63
C LYS A 53 -6.27 2.18 -9.28
N LYS A 54 -5.15 2.25 -8.56
CA LYS A 54 -3.89 2.79 -9.09
C LYS A 54 -3.11 1.79 -9.93
N ALA A 55 -3.36 0.49 -9.74
CA ALA A 55 -2.70 -0.60 -10.42
C ALA A 55 -3.75 -1.66 -10.85
N PRO A 56 -4.48 -1.41 -11.97
CA PRO A 56 -5.47 -2.35 -12.51
C PRO A 56 -4.84 -3.62 -13.12
#